data_AF-A0A935YYA1-F1
#
_entry.id   AF-A0A935YYA1-F1
#
_cell.length_a   1.000
_cell.length_b   1.000
_cell.length_c   1.000
_cell.angle_alpha   90.00
_cell.angle_beta   90.00
_cell.angle_gamma   90.00
#
_symmetry.space_group_name_H-M   'P 1'
#
loop_
_entity.id
_entity.type
_entity.pdbx_description
1 polymer ?
#
loop_
_entity_poly.entity_id
_entity_poly.type
_entity_poly.pdbx_seq_one_letter_code
_entity_poly.pdbx_strand_id
1 'polypeptide(L)'
;MPCELFESPAEAFARVLEARPRVLAVGETHPRQGVDAKSTAARFVEELLPTLDGRASDLVVELWVAKSGCAARQRAEVRAVASAQREVTQAQAPKNQSDFLRLYTAGRAHGLHVHLLVPPCEEYGKILDAGLGDVDAMLTMIANLTANEIEAGLAAPDAGLVVAYGGAMHNDLTPRPGHGRWSFGPRVAAMAQGSYVELDLVVPEAVHDTEAWQAQPWYPHFQRGRQGRRTLLFHVQKGSYALIFPEATSDAGAD
;
A
#
# COMPACT_ATOMS: atom_id res chain seq x y z
N MET A 1 -4.36 8.32 21.58
CA MET A 1 -4.86 8.65 20.24
C MET A 1 -6.36 8.34 20.15
N PRO A 2 -7.18 9.15 19.47
CA PRO A 2 -8.59 8.83 19.21
C PRO A 2 -8.74 7.57 18.34
N CYS A 3 -9.70 6.72 18.67
CA CYS A 3 -9.99 5.50 17.91
C CYS A 3 -11.46 5.09 18.01
N GLU A 4 -11.91 4.27 17.08
CA GLU A 4 -13.28 3.76 16.97
C GLU A 4 -13.28 2.27 16.65
N LEU A 5 -14.32 1.56 17.10
CA LEU A 5 -14.53 0.14 16.81
C LEU A 5 -15.70 -0.03 15.85
N PHE A 6 -15.56 -0.93 14.88
CA PHE A 6 -16.56 -1.25 13.87
C PHE A 6 -16.83 -2.75 13.83
N GLU A 7 -18.04 -3.13 13.42
CA GLU A 7 -18.41 -4.55 13.33
C GLU A 7 -17.76 -5.23 12.12
N SER A 8 -17.35 -4.46 11.10
CA SER A 8 -16.63 -4.98 9.94
C SER A 8 -15.54 -4.03 9.42
N PRO A 9 -14.56 -4.56 8.65
CA PRO A 9 -13.57 -3.72 7.95
C PRO A 9 -14.20 -2.76 6.95
N ALA A 10 -15.27 -3.18 6.25
CA ALA A 10 -15.98 -2.35 5.29
C ALA A 10 -16.62 -1.12 5.96
N GLU A 11 -17.17 -1.26 7.17
CA GLU A 11 -17.72 -0.13 7.93
C GLU A 11 -16.65 0.87 8.37
N ALA A 12 -15.53 0.37 8.90
CA ALA A 12 -14.38 1.22 9.26
C ALA A 12 -13.82 1.95 8.02
N PHE A 13 -13.77 1.27 6.88
CA PHE A 13 -13.33 1.86 5.63
C PHE A 13 -14.32 2.90 5.09
N ALA A 14 -15.62 2.64 5.17
CA ALA A 14 -16.65 3.62 4.83
C ALA A 14 -16.52 4.90 5.66
N ARG A 15 -16.18 4.79 6.95
CA ARG A 15 -15.87 5.93 7.82
C ARG A 15 -14.71 6.78 7.29
N VAL A 16 -13.65 6.14 6.80
CA VAL A 16 -12.51 6.83 6.17
C VAL A 16 -12.96 7.58 4.92
N LEU A 17 -13.84 6.97 4.11
CA LEU A 17 -14.38 7.57 2.89
C LEU A 17 -15.32 8.76 3.14
N GLU A 18 -15.84 8.97 4.35
CA GLU A 18 -16.59 10.18 4.72
C GLU A 18 -15.75 11.45 4.59
N ALA A 19 -14.42 11.33 4.64
CA ALA A 19 -13.49 12.42 4.34
C ALA A 19 -13.53 12.88 2.87
N ARG A 20 -14.22 12.13 1.99
CA ARG A 20 -14.37 12.39 0.54
C ARG A 20 -13.03 12.64 -0.14
N PRO A 21 -12.08 11.69 -0.08
CA PRO A 21 -10.80 11.84 -0.74
C PRO A 21 -10.97 12.00 -2.26
N ARG A 22 -10.09 12.79 -2.86
CA ARG A 22 -9.74 12.68 -4.29
C ARG A 22 -8.63 11.67 -4.51
N VAL A 23 -7.76 11.51 -3.51
CA VAL A 23 -6.74 10.47 -3.47
C VAL A 23 -6.86 9.69 -2.17
N LEU A 24 -6.95 8.37 -2.29
CA LEU A 24 -6.85 7.44 -1.18
C LEU A 24 -5.55 6.63 -1.34
N ALA A 25 -4.58 6.89 -0.49
CA ALA A 25 -3.32 6.17 -0.48
C ALA A 25 -3.35 5.10 0.61
N VAL A 26 -3.43 3.85 0.19
CA VAL A 26 -3.53 2.66 1.03
C VAL A 26 -2.15 2.05 1.21
N GLY A 27 -1.67 2.06 2.44
CA GLY A 27 -0.39 1.51 2.85
C GLY A 27 -0.53 0.15 3.51
N GLU A 28 0.40 -0.77 3.26
CA GLU A 28 0.60 -1.96 4.08
C GLU A 28 2.00 -1.99 4.69
N THR A 29 2.10 -2.43 5.93
CA THR A 29 3.39 -2.87 6.48
C THR A 29 3.56 -4.35 6.15
N HIS A 30 4.52 -4.68 5.29
CA HIS A 30 4.68 -6.05 4.81
C HIS A 30 4.90 -7.04 5.96
N PRO A 31 4.13 -8.14 6.00
CA PRO A 31 4.31 -9.17 7.01
C PRO A 31 5.66 -9.88 6.80
N ARG A 32 6.30 -10.26 7.91
CA ARG A 32 7.45 -11.15 7.88
C ARG A 32 7.01 -12.57 7.47
N GLN A 33 7.98 -13.37 7.04
CA GLN A 33 7.77 -14.81 6.91
C GLN A 33 7.24 -15.41 8.21
N GLY A 34 6.31 -16.36 8.11
CA GLY A 34 5.75 -17.10 9.26
C GLY A 34 4.46 -16.53 9.85
N VAL A 35 3.94 -15.41 9.33
CA VAL A 35 2.59 -14.94 9.69
C VAL A 35 1.54 -15.77 8.94
N ASP A 36 0.81 -16.62 9.67
CA ASP A 36 -0.29 -17.41 9.12
C ASP A 36 -1.63 -16.66 9.27
N ALA A 37 -1.75 -15.57 8.52
CA ALA A 37 -2.96 -14.76 8.43
C ALA A 37 -3.15 -14.28 6.99
N LYS A 38 -4.39 -13.96 6.63
CA LYS A 38 -4.71 -13.36 5.34
C LYS A 38 -4.05 -11.98 5.24
N SER A 39 -3.32 -11.74 4.14
CA SER A 39 -2.59 -10.48 3.92
C SER A 39 -3.53 -9.29 3.82
N THR A 40 -2.99 -8.10 4.10
CA THR A 40 -3.63 -6.80 3.88
C THR A 40 -4.16 -6.66 2.46
N ALA A 41 -3.37 -7.04 1.45
CA ALA A 41 -3.77 -6.97 0.05
C ALA A 41 -4.95 -7.91 -0.28
N ALA A 42 -4.92 -9.15 0.23
CA ALA A 42 -6.03 -10.07 0.06
C ALA A 42 -7.30 -9.57 0.77
N ARG A 43 -7.18 -8.99 1.97
CA ARG A 43 -8.30 -8.39 2.70
C ARG A 43 -8.83 -7.14 1.99
N PHE A 44 -7.96 -6.30 1.45
CA PHE A 44 -8.36 -5.13 0.66
C PHE A 44 -9.19 -5.56 -0.56
N VAL A 45 -8.69 -6.51 -1.35
CA VAL A 45 -9.39 -7.02 -2.54
C VAL A 45 -10.78 -7.57 -2.20
N GLU A 46 -10.87 -8.36 -1.13
CA GLU A 46 -12.10 -9.11 -0.82
C GLU A 46 -13.11 -8.28 -0.01
N GLU A 47 -12.65 -7.36 0.84
CA GLU A 47 -13.49 -6.73 1.87
C GLU A 47 -13.65 -5.21 1.66
N LEU A 48 -12.70 -4.54 0.99
CA LEU A 48 -12.67 -3.08 0.89
C LEU A 48 -12.86 -2.56 -0.54
N LEU A 49 -12.19 -3.15 -1.53
CA LEU A 49 -12.25 -2.76 -2.93
C LEU A 49 -13.69 -2.68 -3.48
N PRO A 50 -14.62 -3.62 -3.19
CA PRO A 50 -16.00 -3.53 -3.67
C PRO A 50 -16.75 -2.28 -3.22
N THR A 51 -16.35 -1.68 -2.10
CA THR A 51 -16.99 -0.45 -1.59
C THR A 51 -16.64 0.80 -2.43
N LEU A 52 -15.66 0.68 -3.33
CA LEU A 52 -15.20 1.74 -4.21
C LEU A 52 -15.88 1.69 -5.60
N ASP A 53 -16.73 0.70 -5.86
CA ASP A 53 -17.41 0.54 -7.14
C ASP A 53 -18.21 1.81 -7.52
N GLY A 54 -17.94 2.30 -8.73
CA GLY A 54 -18.53 3.53 -9.25
C GLY A 54 -18.02 4.83 -8.62
N ARG A 55 -17.05 4.78 -7.69
CA ARG A 55 -16.43 5.95 -7.06
C ARG A 55 -14.97 6.14 -7.48
N ALA A 56 -14.21 5.05 -7.52
CA ALA A 56 -12.83 5.06 -7.97
C ALA A 56 -12.75 4.90 -9.48
N SER A 57 -11.85 5.68 -10.10
CA SER A 57 -11.53 5.55 -11.53
C SER A 57 -10.22 4.81 -11.75
N ASP A 58 -9.26 4.97 -10.83
CA ASP A 58 -7.89 4.52 -11.00
C ASP A 58 -7.39 3.76 -9.77
N LEU A 59 -6.57 2.73 -10.02
CA LEU A 59 -5.80 2.01 -9.02
C LEU A 59 -4.33 1.97 -9.43
N VAL A 60 -3.48 2.72 -8.74
CA VAL A 60 -2.03 2.67 -8.87
C VAL A 60 -1.49 1.60 -7.94
N VAL A 61 -0.90 0.56 -8.49
CA VAL A 61 -0.34 -0.57 -7.72
C VAL A 61 1.17 -0.38 -7.64
N GLU A 62 1.73 -0.44 -6.43
CA GLU A 62 3.18 -0.41 -6.18
C GLU A 62 3.88 -1.70 -6.61
N LEU A 63 3.70 -2.03 -7.89
CA LEU A 63 4.34 -3.13 -8.58
C LEU A 63 4.96 -2.54 -9.83
N TRP A 64 6.29 -2.56 -9.89
CA TRP A 64 7.01 -2.02 -11.03
C TRP A 64 7.39 -3.09 -12.04
N VAL A 65 7.26 -2.75 -13.32
CA VAL A 65 7.62 -3.61 -14.45
C VAL A 65 8.55 -2.86 -15.38
N ALA A 66 9.53 -3.56 -15.94
CA ALA A 66 10.45 -2.94 -16.87
C ALA A 66 9.75 -2.47 -18.14
N LYS A 67 10.12 -1.29 -18.64
CA LYS A 67 9.61 -0.75 -19.91
C LYS A 67 10.00 -1.64 -21.09
N SER A 68 9.06 -1.86 -22.01
CA SER A 68 9.35 -2.57 -23.26
C SER A 68 10.36 -1.78 -24.11
N GLY A 69 11.36 -2.47 -24.67
CA GLY A 69 12.36 -1.85 -25.55
C GLY A 69 13.63 -1.36 -24.87
N CYS A 70 13.76 -1.44 -23.54
CA CYS A 70 15.08 -1.38 -22.90
C CYS A 70 15.95 -2.57 -23.44
N ALA A 71 17.26 -2.38 -23.65
CA ALA A 71 18.12 -3.12 -24.59
C ALA A 71 18.20 -4.67 -24.41
N ALA A 72 18.80 -5.38 -25.38
CA ALA A 72 18.81 -6.86 -25.43
C ALA A 72 19.40 -7.58 -24.19
N ARG A 73 20.43 -6.99 -23.56
CA ARG A 73 21.01 -7.46 -22.29
C ARG A 73 19.99 -7.35 -21.13
N GLN A 74 19.21 -6.28 -21.14
CA GLN A 74 18.12 -6.04 -20.18
C GLN A 74 16.92 -6.98 -20.38
N ARG A 75 16.64 -7.51 -21.58
CA ARG A 75 15.53 -8.47 -21.80
C ARG A 75 15.72 -9.81 -21.08
N ALA A 76 16.95 -10.24 -20.85
CA ALA A 76 17.24 -11.39 -19.99
C ALA A 76 16.99 -11.03 -18.51
N GLU A 77 17.32 -9.80 -18.13
CA GLU A 77 17.18 -9.26 -16.77
C GLU A 77 15.74 -8.85 -16.42
N VAL A 78 14.87 -8.47 -17.36
CA VAL A 78 13.43 -8.19 -17.09
C VAL A 78 12.70 -9.44 -16.59
N ARG A 79 12.98 -10.60 -17.21
CA ARG A 79 12.53 -11.90 -16.69
C ARG A 79 13.22 -12.25 -15.37
N ALA A 80 14.47 -11.81 -15.20
CA ALA A 80 15.19 -11.97 -13.95
C ALA A 80 14.68 -11.06 -12.84
N VAL A 81 14.14 -9.85 -13.08
CA VAL A 81 13.63 -8.91 -12.06
C VAL A 81 12.30 -9.37 -11.50
N ALA A 82 11.41 -9.90 -12.36
CA ALA A 82 10.25 -10.68 -11.90
C ALA A 82 10.66 -11.90 -11.05
N SER A 83 11.91 -12.37 -11.19
CA SER A 83 12.51 -13.42 -10.37
C SER A 83 13.41 -12.91 -9.21
N ALA A 84 13.92 -11.67 -9.26
CA ALA A 84 14.93 -11.08 -8.38
C ALA A 84 14.29 -10.17 -7.33
N GLN A 85 13.06 -9.72 -7.56
CA GLN A 85 12.22 -9.25 -6.44
C GLN A 85 12.13 -10.33 -5.35
N ARG A 86 12.33 -11.63 -5.64
CA ARG A 86 12.46 -12.67 -4.60
C ARG A 86 13.61 -12.43 -3.62
N GLU A 87 14.72 -11.80 -4.02
CA GLU A 87 15.88 -11.55 -3.13
C GLU A 87 15.69 -10.32 -2.22
N VAL A 88 14.94 -9.31 -2.67
CA VAL A 88 14.59 -8.14 -1.85
C VAL A 88 13.37 -8.42 -0.96
N THR A 89 12.42 -9.21 -1.46
CA THR A 89 11.28 -9.72 -0.68
C THR A 89 11.62 -11.01 0.07
N GLN A 90 12.89 -11.44 0.15
CA GLN A 90 13.28 -12.69 0.82
C GLN A 90 12.94 -12.68 2.32
N ALA A 91 12.98 -11.50 2.96
CA ALA A 91 12.51 -11.32 4.34
C ALA A 91 10.98 -11.19 4.46
N GLN A 92 10.30 -10.96 3.33
CA GLN A 92 8.86 -10.86 3.23
C GLN A 92 8.26 -12.23 2.86
N ALA A 93 6.95 -12.40 3.10
CA ALA A 93 6.29 -13.64 2.73
C ALA A 93 6.30 -13.84 1.20
N PRO A 94 6.61 -15.05 0.68
CA PRO A 94 6.57 -15.35 -0.77
C PRO A 94 5.23 -15.02 -1.46
N LYS A 95 4.14 -14.88 -0.68
CA LYS A 95 2.79 -14.54 -1.14
C LYS A 95 2.62 -13.06 -1.54
N ASN A 96 3.53 -12.15 -1.18
CA ASN A 96 3.34 -10.71 -1.42
C ASN A 96 3.29 -10.35 -2.91
N GLN A 97 4.20 -10.87 -3.75
CA GLN A 97 4.16 -10.56 -5.20
C GLN A 97 2.90 -11.12 -5.89
N SER A 98 2.45 -12.31 -5.49
CA SER A 98 1.18 -12.85 -5.98
C SER A 98 -0.01 -11.98 -5.57
N ASP A 99 0.06 -11.34 -4.40
CA ASP A 99 -1.01 -10.47 -3.91
C ASP A 99 -1.09 -9.15 -4.68
N PHE A 100 0.03 -8.57 -5.12
CA PHE A 100 0.02 -7.36 -5.96
C PHE A 100 -0.47 -7.65 -7.40
N LEU A 101 -0.18 -8.82 -7.95
CA LEU A 101 -0.79 -9.27 -9.21
C LEU A 101 -2.30 -9.56 -9.04
N ARG A 102 -2.72 -10.03 -7.86
CA ARG A 102 -4.12 -10.20 -7.52
C ARG A 102 -4.85 -8.86 -7.42
N LEU A 103 -4.21 -7.84 -6.81
CA LEU A 103 -4.71 -6.46 -6.80
C LEU A 103 -4.92 -5.94 -8.23
N TYR A 104 -3.95 -6.17 -9.11
CA TYR A 104 -4.08 -5.77 -10.52
C TYR A 104 -5.31 -6.40 -11.18
N THR A 105 -5.43 -7.73 -11.05
CA THR A 105 -6.54 -8.48 -11.67
C THR A 105 -7.89 -8.08 -11.09
N ALA A 106 -7.97 -7.91 -9.76
CA ALA A 106 -9.19 -7.52 -9.08
C ALA A 106 -9.62 -6.09 -9.44
N GLY A 107 -8.71 -5.12 -9.43
CA GLY A 107 -9.04 -3.74 -9.81
C GLY A 107 -9.64 -3.65 -11.22
N ARG A 108 -9.08 -4.41 -12.18
CA ARG A 108 -9.63 -4.50 -13.54
C ARG A 108 -11.03 -5.11 -13.57
N ALA A 109 -11.28 -6.13 -12.75
CA ALA A 109 -12.61 -6.76 -12.65
C ALA A 109 -13.67 -5.80 -12.06
N HIS A 110 -13.25 -4.85 -11.22
CA HIS A 110 -14.08 -3.76 -10.69
C HIS A 110 -14.16 -2.54 -11.62
N GLY A 111 -13.65 -2.64 -12.86
CA GLY A 111 -13.74 -1.58 -13.86
C GLY A 111 -12.72 -0.45 -13.71
N LEU A 112 -11.71 -0.59 -12.85
CA LEU A 112 -10.70 0.43 -12.63
C LEU A 112 -9.67 0.47 -13.77
N HIS A 113 -9.16 1.66 -14.05
CA HIS A 113 -7.90 1.85 -14.77
C HIS A 113 -6.77 1.50 -13.81
N VAL A 114 -6.15 0.33 -14.01
CA VAL A 114 -5.09 -0.14 -13.13
C VAL A 114 -3.74 0.18 -13.73
N HIS A 115 -2.92 0.91 -12.98
CA HIS A 115 -1.59 1.36 -13.37
C HIS A 115 -0.52 0.59 -12.61
N LEU A 116 0.44 0.04 -13.34
CA LEU A 116 1.69 -0.51 -12.80
C LEU A 116 2.79 0.54 -12.96
N LEU A 117 3.77 0.54 -12.07
CA LEU A 117 4.86 1.51 -12.14
C LEU A 117 5.84 1.12 -13.25
N VAL A 118 6.10 2.03 -14.19
CA VAL A 118 7.02 1.76 -15.31
C VAL A 118 8.17 2.77 -15.29
N PRO A 119 9.34 2.42 -14.72
CA PRO A 119 10.49 3.32 -14.75
C PRO A 119 10.98 3.59 -16.18
N PRO A 120 11.45 4.83 -16.46
CA PRO A 120 12.25 5.12 -17.64
C PRO A 120 13.49 4.20 -17.73
N CYS A 121 13.93 3.85 -18.93
CA CYS A 121 15.06 2.90 -19.09
C CYS A 121 16.36 3.38 -18.43
N GLU A 122 16.59 4.70 -18.34
CA GLU A 122 17.76 5.26 -17.64
C GLU A 122 17.67 5.03 -16.13
N GLU A 123 16.52 5.30 -15.53
CA GLU A 123 16.28 5.13 -14.09
C GLU A 123 16.30 3.64 -13.70
N TYR A 124 15.71 2.79 -14.55
CA TYR A 124 15.81 1.35 -14.43
C TYR A 124 17.26 0.85 -14.52
N GLY A 125 18.06 1.40 -15.44
CA GLY A 125 19.48 1.10 -15.57
C GLY A 125 20.27 1.46 -14.31
N LYS A 126 20.03 2.65 -13.74
CA LYS A 126 20.68 3.10 -12.50
C LYS A 126 20.42 2.15 -11.32
N ILE A 127 19.19 1.65 -11.17
CA ILE A 127 18.85 0.71 -10.09
C ILE A 127 19.53 -0.65 -10.31
N LEU A 128 19.57 -1.13 -11.56
CA LEU A 128 20.30 -2.37 -11.87
C LEU A 128 21.81 -2.22 -11.61
N ASP A 129 22.40 -1.09 -12.01
CA ASP A 129 23.83 -0.80 -11.90
C ASP A 129 24.26 -0.57 -10.44
N ALA A 130 23.41 0.07 -9.62
CA ALA A 130 23.64 0.26 -8.20
C ALA A 130 23.54 -1.06 -7.40
N GLY A 131 22.93 -2.09 -8.01
CA GLY A 131 22.62 -3.37 -7.40
C GLY A 131 21.46 -3.27 -6.40
N LEU A 132 20.94 -4.42 -5.99
CA LEU A 132 19.84 -4.54 -5.01
C LEU A 132 20.17 -3.93 -3.62
N GLY A 133 21.38 -3.41 -3.42
CA GLY A 133 21.84 -2.77 -2.19
C GLY A 133 21.55 -1.27 -2.08
N ASP A 134 21.22 -0.58 -3.18
CA ASP A 134 20.81 0.84 -3.12
C ASP A 134 19.30 0.98 -2.91
N VAL A 135 18.89 0.60 -1.70
CA VAL A 135 17.51 0.67 -1.22
C VAL A 135 16.97 2.10 -1.30
N ASP A 136 17.83 3.11 -1.11
CA ASP A 136 17.45 4.51 -1.13
C ASP A 136 16.97 4.97 -2.52
N ALA A 137 17.73 4.64 -3.56
CA ALA A 137 17.38 4.96 -4.95
C ALA A 137 16.07 4.27 -5.35
N MET A 138 15.90 3.00 -4.98
CA MET A 138 14.69 2.23 -5.28
C MET A 138 13.45 2.80 -4.59
N LEU A 139 13.52 3.10 -3.29
CA LEU A 139 12.40 3.68 -2.54
C LEU A 139 12.01 5.06 -3.10
N THR A 140 13.01 5.87 -3.49
CA THR A 140 12.77 7.19 -4.10
C THR A 140 12.10 7.06 -5.46
N MET A 141 12.55 6.13 -6.31
CA MET A 141 11.91 5.86 -7.60
C MET A 141 10.44 5.46 -7.42
N ILE A 142 10.16 4.52 -6.50
CA ILE A 142 8.79 4.06 -6.25
C ILE A 142 7.89 5.24 -5.87
N ALA A 143 8.32 6.09 -4.94
CA ALA A 143 7.58 7.28 -4.54
C ALA A 143 7.30 8.21 -5.73
N ASN A 144 8.32 8.46 -6.56
CA ASN A 144 8.19 9.33 -7.72
C ASN A 144 7.25 8.78 -8.79
N LEU A 145 7.37 7.50 -9.13
CA LEU A 145 6.51 6.85 -10.12
C LEU A 145 5.06 6.83 -9.64
N THR A 146 4.81 6.45 -8.38
CA THR A 146 3.46 6.46 -7.80
C THR A 146 2.86 7.86 -7.82
N ALA A 147 3.61 8.89 -7.43
CA ALA A 147 3.14 10.28 -7.48
C ALA A 147 2.77 10.72 -8.90
N ASN A 148 3.54 10.33 -9.91
CA ASN A 148 3.30 10.69 -11.30
C ASN A 148 2.04 10.01 -11.87
N GLU A 149 1.82 8.73 -11.56
CA GLU A 149 0.59 8.04 -11.97
C GLU A 149 -0.65 8.64 -11.29
N ILE A 150 -0.54 9.00 -10.00
CA ILE A 150 -1.62 9.69 -9.29
C ILE A 150 -1.92 11.05 -9.93
N GLU A 151 -0.88 11.82 -10.25
CA GLU A 151 -1.02 13.12 -10.91
C GLU A 151 -1.72 13.00 -12.27
N ALA A 152 -1.35 12.00 -13.08
CA ALA A 152 -2.00 11.71 -14.35
C ALA A 152 -3.48 11.34 -14.16
N GLY A 153 -3.80 10.47 -13.20
CA GLY A 153 -5.18 10.09 -12.88
C GLY A 153 -6.02 11.29 -12.42
N LEU A 154 -5.46 12.17 -11.59
CA LEU A 154 -6.14 13.39 -11.12
C LEU A 154 -6.40 14.42 -12.23
N ALA A 155 -5.62 14.38 -13.31
CA ALA A 155 -5.74 15.26 -14.47
C ALA A 155 -6.66 14.70 -15.57
N ALA A 156 -7.12 13.45 -15.44
CA ALA A 156 -8.01 12.82 -16.41
C ALA A 156 -9.37 13.55 -16.48
N PRO A 157 -9.99 13.70 -17.68
CA PRO A 157 -11.27 14.40 -17.83
C PRO A 157 -12.43 13.79 -17.02
N ASP A 158 -12.39 12.48 -16.80
CA ASP A 158 -13.35 11.66 -16.08
C ASP A 158 -12.83 11.21 -14.70
N ALA A 159 -11.85 11.95 -14.14
CA ALA A 159 -11.21 11.62 -12.87
C ALA A 159 -12.22 11.42 -11.73
N GLY A 160 -12.25 10.21 -11.21
CA GLY A 160 -12.91 9.84 -9.96
C GLY A 160 -11.93 9.88 -8.78
N LEU A 161 -12.18 9.04 -7.79
CA LEU A 161 -11.20 8.77 -6.74
C LEU A 161 -10.01 7.98 -7.33
N VAL A 162 -8.79 8.49 -7.13
CA VAL A 162 -7.56 7.77 -7.45
C VAL A 162 -7.09 7.02 -6.21
N VAL A 163 -6.93 5.70 -6.32
CA VAL A 163 -6.44 4.86 -5.22
C VAL A 163 -4.99 4.47 -5.51
N ALA A 164 -4.11 4.61 -4.53
CA ALA A 164 -2.77 4.02 -4.58
C ALA A 164 -2.68 2.90 -3.55
N TYR A 165 -2.09 1.76 -3.90
CA TYR A 165 -1.89 0.64 -2.98
C TYR A 165 -0.42 0.22 -2.98
N GLY A 166 0.22 0.25 -1.81
CA GLY A 166 1.65 0.00 -1.68
C GLY A 166 2.14 -0.11 -0.24
N GLY A 167 3.44 0.06 -0.03
CA GLY A 167 4.05 0.04 1.29
C GLY A 167 3.72 1.30 2.10
N ALA A 168 3.34 1.13 3.38
CA ALA A 168 2.91 2.23 4.27
C ALA A 168 3.83 3.46 4.29
N MET A 169 5.14 3.21 4.23
CA MET A 169 6.14 4.29 4.21
C MET A 169 6.00 5.24 3.00
N HIS A 170 5.52 4.73 1.87
CA HIS A 170 5.39 5.52 0.64
C HIS A 170 4.21 6.49 0.69
N ASN A 171 3.17 6.19 1.46
CA ASN A 171 1.98 7.04 1.61
C ASN A 171 2.00 7.95 2.84
N ASP A 172 3.06 7.98 3.65
CA ASP A 172 3.15 8.86 4.83
C ASP A 172 2.88 10.33 4.45
N LEU A 173 1.77 10.91 4.92
CA LEU A 173 1.45 12.33 4.79
C LEU A 173 2.46 13.21 5.52
N THR A 174 3.04 12.69 6.60
CA THR A 174 4.11 13.33 7.37
C THR A 174 5.24 12.32 7.56
N PRO A 175 6.11 12.17 6.54
CA PRO A 175 7.17 11.18 6.58
C PRO A 175 8.16 11.49 7.69
N ARG A 176 8.75 10.44 8.24
CA ARG A 176 9.79 10.54 9.28
C ARG A 176 11.00 11.34 8.79
N PRO A 177 11.79 11.95 9.70
CA PRO A 177 13.04 12.60 9.33
C PRO A 177 13.93 11.69 8.48
N GLY A 178 14.39 12.20 7.34
CA GLY A 178 15.20 11.43 6.37
C GLY A 178 14.39 10.60 5.35
N HIS A 179 13.09 10.37 5.58
CA HIS A 179 12.24 9.56 4.71
C HIS A 179 11.43 10.39 3.70
N GLY A 180 11.61 11.71 3.70
CA GLY A 180 10.79 12.62 2.88
C GLY A 180 10.81 12.33 1.37
N ARG A 181 11.93 11.82 0.85
CA ARG A 181 12.06 11.41 -0.57
C ARG A 181 11.44 10.04 -0.88
N TRP A 182 11.16 9.25 0.16
CA TRP A 182 10.54 7.94 0.04
C TRP A 182 9.02 8.02 0.12
N SER A 183 8.44 9.13 0.57
CA SER A 183 6.99 9.29 0.60
C SER A 183 6.51 10.21 -0.53
N PHE A 184 5.49 9.75 -1.26
CA PHE A 184 4.75 10.59 -2.19
C PHE A 184 3.68 11.44 -1.49
N GLY A 185 3.33 11.11 -0.25
CA GLY A 185 2.22 11.71 0.51
C GLY A 185 2.22 13.24 0.51
N PRO A 186 3.32 13.94 0.89
CA PRO A 186 3.34 15.40 0.92
C PRO A 186 3.13 16.04 -0.45
N ARG A 187 3.76 15.49 -1.51
CA ARG A 187 3.61 15.98 -2.89
C ARG A 187 2.17 15.81 -3.34
N VAL A 188 1.59 14.63 -3.13
CA VAL A 188 0.23 14.31 -3.57
C VAL A 188 -0.82 15.07 -2.76
N ALA A 189 -0.62 15.27 -1.46
CA ALA A 189 -1.53 16.07 -0.63
C ALA A 189 -1.63 17.53 -1.11
N ALA A 190 -0.50 18.11 -1.56
CA ALA A 190 -0.50 19.43 -2.18
C ALA A 190 -1.30 19.45 -3.49
N MET A 191 -1.14 18.43 -4.35
CA MET A 191 -1.89 18.29 -5.61
C MET A 191 -3.39 18.07 -5.40
N ALA A 192 -3.74 17.27 -4.39
CA ALA A 192 -5.13 16.95 -4.02
C ALA A 192 -5.83 18.08 -3.23
N GLN A 193 -5.15 19.21 -2.99
CA GLN A 193 -5.69 20.40 -2.31
C GLN A 193 -6.37 20.07 -0.97
N GLY A 194 -5.75 19.20 -0.17
CA GLY A 194 -6.27 18.76 1.12
C GLY A 194 -7.32 17.64 1.05
N SER A 195 -7.61 17.10 -0.14
CA SER A 195 -8.46 15.91 -0.35
C SER A 195 -7.63 14.63 -0.51
N TYR A 196 -6.53 14.54 0.23
CA TYR A 196 -5.68 13.36 0.32
C TYR A 196 -5.98 12.63 1.63
N VAL A 197 -6.14 11.32 1.54
CA VAL A 197 -6.28 10.43 2.69
C VAL A 197 -5.22 9.35 2.63
N GLU A 198 -4.43 9.27 3.70
CA GLU A 198 -3.55 8.14 4.02
C GLU A 198 -4.33 7.13 4.85
N LEU A 199 -4.27 5.85 4.46
CA LEU A 199 -4.85 4.75 5.20
C LEU A 199 -3.86 3.59 5.28
N ASP A 200 -3.34 3.33 6.46
CA ASP A 200 -2.52 2.14 6.69
C ASP A 200 -3.38 0.97 7.12
N LEU A 201 -3.26 -0.15 6.41
CA LEU A 201 -3.90 -1.41 6.73
C LEU A 201 -2.96 -2.29 7.55
N VAL A 202 -3.48 -2.82 8.64
CA VAL A 202 -2.71 -3.60 9.61
C VAL A 202 -3.40 -4.93 9.89
N VAL A 203 -2.68 -6.01 9.66
CA VAL A 203 -3.05 -7.34 10.13
C VAL A 203 -2.44 -7.51 11.53
N PRO A 204 -3.24 -7.71 12.60
CA PRO A 204 -2.74 -7.67 13.98
C PRO A 204 -1.68 -8.73 14.29
N GLU A 205 -1.67 -9.85 13.58
CA GLU A 205 -0.70 -10.94 13.67
C GLU A 205 0.69 -10.54 13.16
N ALA A 206 0.76 -9.57 12.25
CA ALA A 206 2.01 -9.09 11.66
C ALA A 206 2.70 -8.00 12.50
N VAL A 207 2.03 -7.48 13.53
CA VAL A 207 2.59 -6.44 14.41
C VAL A 207 3.67 -7.04 15.31
N HIS A 208 4.86 -6.46 15.36
CA HIS A 208 5.96 -6.98 16.18
C HIS A 208 6.78 -5.85 16.79
N ASP A 209 7.65 -6.18 17.74
CA ASP A 209 8.50 -5.22 18.44
C ASP A 209 9.75 -4.91 17.61
N THR A 210 9.55 -4.26 16.46
CA THR A 210 10.61 -3.79 15.58
C THR A 210 10.56 -2.26 15.46
N GLU A 211 11.69 -1.64 15.13
CA GLU A 211 11.76 -0.19 14.95
C GLU A 211 10.72 0.34 13.93
N ALA A 212 10.47 -0.42 12.86
CA ALA A 212 9.49 -0.05 11.84
C ALA A 212 8.06 0.02 12.39
N TRP A 213 7.65 -0.91 13.25
CA TRP A 213 6.33 -0.90 13.89
C TRP A 213 6.27 0.09 15.05
N GLN A 214 7.30 0.15 15.89
CA GLN A 214 7.36 1.05 17.04
C GLN A 214 7.36 2.54 16.63
N ALA A 215 7.84 2.84 15.43
CA ALA A 215 7.80 4.18 14.87
C ALA A 215 6.40 4.62 14.42
N GLN A 216 5.43 3.70 14.32
CA GLN A 216 4.07 4.03 13.91
C GLN A 216 3.34 4.78 15.03
N PRO A 217 2.70 5.94 14.76
CA PRO A 217 2.07 6.76 15.80
C PRO A 217 0.99 6.05 16.64
N TRP A 218 0.30 5.07 16.05
CA TRP A 218 -0.75 4.30 16.72
C TRP A 218 -0.21 3.13 17.55
N TYR A 219 1.03 2.68 17.32
CA TYR A 219 1.59 1.47 17.93
C TYR A 219 1.58 1.49 19.47
N PRO A 220 1.97 2.59 20.17
CA PRO A 220 1.90 2.64 21.64
C PRO A 220 0.48 2.55 22.21
N HIS A 221 -0.54 2.75 21.37
CA HIS A 221 -1.95 2.68 21.75
C HIS A 221 -2.62 1.36 21.37
N PHE A 222 -1.96 0.53 20.55
CA PHE A 222 -2.47 -0.76 20.17
C PHE A 222 -2.23 -1.80 21.26
N GLN A 223 -3.28 -2.56 21.58
CA GLN A 223 -3.24 -3.69 22.50
C GLN A 223 -3.80 -4.90 21.78
N ARG A 224 -2.91 -5.83 21.41
CA ARG A 224 -3.28 -7.08 20.72
C ARG A 224 -4.40 -7.81 21.48
N GLY A 225 -5.36 -8.37 20.75
CA GLY A 225 -6.53 -9.07 21.27
C GLY A 225 -7.65 -8.19 21.82
N ARG A 226 -7.40 -6.93 22.17
CA ARG A 226 -8.40 -6.10 22.89
C ARG A 226 -9.63 -5.76 22.05
N GLN A 227 -9.50 -5.64 20.74
CA GLN A 227 -10.62 -5.37 19.83
C GLN A 227 -11.49 -6.60 19.54
N GLY A 228 -11.01 -7.81 19.88
CA GLY A 228 -11.69 -9.07 19.57
C GLY A 228 -12.00 -9.18 18.07
N ARG A 229 -13.26 -9.48 17.75
CA ARG A 229 -13.74 -9.66 16.37
C ARG A 229 -14.05 -8.36 15.62
N ARG A 230 -13.84 -7.20 16.26
CA ARG A 230 -14.15 -5.89 15.68
C ARG A 230 -12.93 -5.28 15.00
N THR A 231 -13.18 -4.43 14.02
CA THR A 231 -12.14 -3.64 13.35
C THR A 231 -11.86 -2.38 14.17
N LEU A 232 -10.59 -2.07 14.38
CA LEU A 232 -10.16 -0.85 15.07
C LEU A 232 -9.65 0.17 14.07
N LEU A 233 -10.18 1.39 14.12
CA LEU A 233 -9.71 2.52 13.31
C LEU A 233 -9.09 3.57 14.22
N PHE A 234 -7.80 3.84 14.04
CA PHE A 234 -7.12 4.96 14.66
C PHE A 234 -7.20 6.20 13.77
N HIS A 235 -7.46 7.35 14.40
CA HIS A 235 -7.32 8.66 13.77
C HIS A 235 -5.92 9.19 14.10
N VAL A 236 -4.96 8.93 13.22
CA VAL A 236 -3.55 9.24 13.45
C VAL A 236 -3.33 10.75 13.45
N GLN A 237 -3.78 11.40 12.38
CA GLN A 237 -3.87 12.85 12.25
C GLN A 237 -4.96 13.20 11.23
N LYS A 238 -5.20 14.49 10.97
CA LYS A 238 -6.18 14.91 9.97
C LYS A 238 -5.80 14.36 8.59
N GLY A 239 -6.65 13.50 8.04
CA GLY A 239 -6.42 12.86 6.73
C GLY A 239 -5.48 11.65 6.77
N SER A 240 -5.14 11.11 7.94
CA SER A 240 -4.33 9.89 8.07
C SER A 240 -4.95 8.96 9.12
N TYR A 241 -5.09 7.69 8.75
CA TYR A 241 -5.77 6.67 9.53
C TYR A 241 -4.95 5.38 9.53
N ALA A 242 -5.11 4.58 10.59
CA ALA A 242 -4.66 3.20 10.61
C ALA A 242 -5.84 2.28 10.93
N LEU A 243 -6.12 1.33 10.04
CA LEU A 243 -7.18 0.33 10.20
C LEU A 243 -6.55 -1.01 10.55
N ILE A 244 -6.83 -1.48 11.76
CA ILE A 244 -6.40 -2.78 12.24
C ILE A 244 -7.55 -3.76 12.04
N PHE A 245 -7.32 -4.76 11.18
CA PHE A 245 -8.27 -5.82 10.92
C PHE A 245 -8.57 -6.64 12.20
N PRO A 246 -9.73 -7.31 12.26
CA PRO A 246 -9.96 -8.34 13.27
C PRO A 246 -8.91 -9.44 13.16
N GLU A 247 -8.52 -9.98 14.30
CA GLU A 247 -7.68 -11.18 14.33
C GLU A 247 -8.38 -12.32 13.59
N ALA A 248 -7.62 -13.08 12.81
CA ALA A 248 -8.09 -14.35 12.28
C ALA A 248 -8.48 -15.20 13.49
N THR A 249 -9.76 -15.58 13.59
CA THR A 249 -10.19 -16.47 14.67
C THR A 249 -9.30 -17.69 14.63
N SER A 250 -8.64 -18.01 15.75
CA SER A 250 -8.27 -19.39 15.96
C SER A 250 -9.61 -20.13 16.02
N ASP A 251 -9.94 -20.90 14.99
CA ASP A 251 -11.04 -21.88 15.03
C ASP A 251 -10.65 -23.05 15.97
N ALA A 252 -10.15 -22.73 17.16
CA ALA A 252 -9.74 -23.67 18.18
C ALA A 252 -10.42 -23.30 19.50
N GLY A 253 -11.59 -23.91 19.74
CA GLY A 253 -12.14 -24.07 21.08
C GLY A 253 -13.49 -23.41 21.34
N ALA A 254 -14.48 -23.65 20.49
CA ALA A 254 -15.87 -23.70 20.92
C ALA A 254 -16.46 -25.03 20.43
N ASP A 255 -16.15 -26.10 21.15
CA ASP A 255 -16.97 -27.30 21.36
C ASP A 255 -16.37 -28.11 22.52
#